data_AF-A0A1Q7EU57-F1
#
_entry.id   AF-A0A1Q7EU57-F1
#
_cell.length_a   1.000
_cell.length_b   1.000
_cell.length_c   1.000
_cell.angle_alpha   90.00
_cell.angle_beta   90.00
_cell.angle_gamma   90.00
#
_symmetry.space_group_name_H-M   'P 1'
#
loop_
_entity.id
_entity.type
_entity.pdbx_description
1 polymer ?
#
loop_
_entity_poly.entity_id
_entity_poly.type
_entity_poly.pdbx_seq_one_letter_code
_entity_poly.pdbx_strand_id
1 'polypeptide(L)'
;MLHRAAPIAVSLAGLPFILPHVVEDFAEGIGPRVGLSTPTVAVLLGAFLALQSLGLVLLGQDRRSGWIITLGVGIIWTAGAVLDHGPEIVAGNFRSGAVSVLWVVGLVVSQAMTAALAWRGWRRSSHP
;
A
#
# COMPACT_ATOMS: atom_id res chain seq x y z
N MET A 1 2.66 23.10 -5.21
CA MET A 1 1.97 22.48 -4.06
C MET A 1 0.91 21.45 -4.49
N LEU A 2 -0.06 21.80 -5.34
CA LEU A 2 -1.16 20.90 -5.78
C LEU A 2 -0.71 19.53 -6.35
N HIS A 3 0.42 19.46 -7.07
CA HIS A 3 0.90 18.19 -7.65
C HIS A 3 1.37 17.16 -6.62
N ARG A 4 1.75 17.58 -5.40
CA ARG A 4 2.26 16.69 -4.34
C ARG A 4 1.16 16.26 -3.37
N ALA A 5 0.15 17.10 -3.18
CA ALA A 5 -0.98 16.81 -2.31
C ALA A 5 -1.76 15.58 -2.79
N ALA A 6 -1.89 15.40 -4.12
CA ALA A 6 -2.65 14.28 -4.69
C ALA A 6 -2.15 12.89 -4.27
N PRO A 7 -0.89 12.48 -4.49
CA PRO A 7 -0.41 11.17 -4.04
C PRO A 7 -0.47 11.01 -2.51
N ILE A 8 -0.26 12.08 -1.74
CA ILE A 8 -0.40 12.05 -0.28
C ILE A 8 -1.84 11.75 0.11
N ALA A 9 -2.80 12.52 -0.42
CA ALA A 9 -4.22 12.37 -0.12
C ALA A 9 -4.74 10.99 -0.53
N VAL A 10 -4.37 10.50 -1.71
CA VAL A 10 -4.78 9.17 -2.20
C VAL A 10 -4.16 8.06 -1.35
N SER A 11 -2.89 8.17 -0.96
CA SER A 11 -2.23 7.18 -0.10
C SER A 11 -2.92 7.08 1.26
N LEU A 12 -3.22 8.23 1.88
CA LEU A 12 -3.92 8.30 3.17
C LEU A 12 -5.37 7.81 3.07
N ALA A 13 -6.08 8.14 1.99
CA ALA A 13 -7.42 7.64 1.72
C ALA A 13 -7.45 6.11 1.50
N GLY A 14 -6.30 5.47 1.26
CA GLY A 14 -6.16 4.02 1.22
C GLY A 14 -6.14 3.35 2.60
N LEU A 15 -5.82 4.06 3.67
CA LEU A 15 -5.68 3.48 5.01
C LEU A 15 -6.95 2.79 5.55
N PRO A 16 -8.17 3.30 5.32
CA PRO A 16 -9.40 2.61 5.69
C PRO A 16 -9.61 1.25 4.99
N PHE A 17 -8.84 0.94 3.94
CA PHE A 17 -8.85 -0.37 3.29
C PHE A 17 -7.66 -1.22 3.74
N ILE A 18 -6.47 -0.62 3.87
CA ILE A 18 -5.25 -1.31 4.30
C ILE A 18 -5.39 -1.87 5.72
N LEU A 19 -5.79 -1.03 6.68
CA LEU A 19 -5.79 -1.42 8.09
C LEU A 19 -6.74 -2.60 8.40
N PRO A 20 -8.04 -2.58 8.01
CA PRO A 20 -8.90 -3.72 8.29
C PRO A 20 -8.46 -4.99 7.54
N HIS A 21 -7.96 -4.86 6.30
CA HIS A 21 -7.46 -6.00 5.55
C HIS A 21 -6.23 -6.64 6.22
N VAL A 22 -5.29 -5.83 6.69
CA VAL A 22 -4.12 -6.32 7.42
C VAL A 22 -4.54 -6.99 8.73
N VAL A 23 -5.48 -6.42 9.48
CA VAL A 23 -6.00 -7.06 10.70
C VAL A 23 -6.61 -8.43 10.37
N GLU A 24 -7.35 -8.55 9.27
CA GLU A 24 -7.86 -9.82 8.78
C GLU A 24 -6.72 -10.80 8.41
N ASP A 25 -5.67 -10.36 7.71
CA ASP A 25 -4.50 -11.19 7.40
C ASP A 25 -3.82 -11.75 8.66
N PHE A 26 -3.72 -10.94 9.71
CA PHE A 26 -3.19 -11.36 11.01
C PHE A 26 -4.09 -12.41 11.67
N ALA A 27 -5.42 -12.23 11.63
CA ALA A 27 -6.38 -13.19 12.17
C ALA A 27 -6.33 -14.54 11.41
N GLU A 28 -6.12 -14.48 10.10
CA GLU A 28 -5.98 -15.64 9.20
C GLU A 28 -4.55 -16.23 9.18
N GLY A 29 -3.66 -15.77 10.07
CA GLY A 29 -2.33 -16.37 10.24
C GLY A 29 -1.43 -16.24 9.01
N ILE A 30 -1.35 -15.06 8.39
CA ILE A 30 -0.48 -14.83 7.22
C ILE A 30 1.00 -15.10 7.51
N GLY A 31 1.49 -14.84 8.72
CA GLY A 31 2.88 -15.11 9.10
C GLY A 31 3.24 -16.59 8.99
N PRO A 32 2.55 -17.50 9.70
CA PRO A 32 2.77 -18.93 9.58
C PRO A 32 2.72 -19.47 8.14
N ARG A 33 1.85 -18.91 7.27
CA ARG A 33 1.78 -19.29 5.85
C ARG A 33 3.09 -19.06 5.08
N VAL A 34 3.87 -18.06 5.48
CA VAL A 34 5.18 -17.72 4.89
C VAL A 34 6.36 -18.11 5.79
N GLY A 35 6.14 -18.93 6.82
CA GLY A 35 7.18 -19.40 7.73
C GLY A 35 7.71 -18.35 8.72
N LEU A 36 6.97 -17.26 8.94
CA LEU A 36 7.32 -16.19 9.88
C LEU A 36 6.42 -16.21 11.11
N SER A 37 6.98 -15.84 12.27
CA SER A 37 6.16 -15.65 13.47
C SER A 37 5.30 -14.38 13.36
N THR A 38 4.13 -14.38 13.99
CA THR A 38 3.23 -13.23 14.02
C THR A 38 3.92 -11.93 14.49
N PRO A 39 4.74 -11.93 15.58
CA PRO A 39 5.48 -10.74 15.98
C PRO A 39 6.46 -10.23 14.91
N THR A 40 7.13 -11.12 14.18
CA THR A 40 8.03 -10.74 13.09
C THR A 40 7.27 -10.02 11.97
N VAL A 41 6.12 -10.56 11.54
CA VAL A 41 5.28 -9.90 10.53
C VAL A 41 4.78 -8.54 11.03
N ALA A 42 4.41 -8.42 12.31
CA ALA A 42 3.98 -7.16 12.89
C ALA A 42 5.10 -6.09 12.88
N VAL A 43 6.34 -6.47 13.21
CA VAL A 43 7.50 -5.57 13.13
C VAL A 43 7.76 -5.13 11.69
N LEU A 44 7.72 -6.07 10.73
CA LEU A 44 7.91 -5.77 9.31
C LEU A 44 6.84 -4.83 8.77
N LEU A 45 5.57 -5.06 9.11
CA LEU A 45 4.48 -4.15 8.78
C LEU A 45 4.70 -2.77 9.39
N GLY A 46 5.08 -2.68 10.66
CA GLY A 46 5.36 -1.41 11.33
C GLY A 46 6.48 -0.63 10.62
N ALA A 47 7.57 -1.32 10.25
CA ALA A 47 8.65 -0.74 9.47
C ALA A 47 8.18 -0.28 8.08
N PHE A 48 7.30 -1.03 7.44
CA PHE A 48 6.75 -0.70 6.13
C PHE A 48 5.81 0.52 6.18
N LEU A 49 4.94 0.62 7.19
CA LEU A 49 4.11 1.80 7.44
C LEU A 49 4.94 3.04 7.81
N ALA A 50 6.05 2.85 8.53
CA ALA A 50 7.01 3.93 8.79
C ALA A 50 7.67 4.41 7.49
N LEU A 51 8.04 3.49 6.59
CA LEU A 51 8.58 3.82 5.26
C LEU A 51 7.55 4.57 4.40
N GLN A 52 6.28 4.13 4.41
CA GLN A 52 5.18 4.84 3.77
C GLN A 52 5.08 6.27 4.29
N SER A 53 5.03 6.44 5.61
CA SER A 53 4.95 7.75 6.27
C SER A 53 6.13 8.64 5.92
N LEU A 54 7.35 8.09 5.93
CA LEU A 54 8.57 8.80 5.51
C LEU A 54 8.48 9.29 4.06
N GLY A 55 8.00 8.44 3.15
CA GLY A 55 7.76 8.82 1.75
C GLY A 55 6.84 10.04 1.62
N LEU A 56 5.73 10.05 2.36
CA LEU A 56 4.76 11.14 2.37
C LEU A 56 5.32 12.43 2.98
N VAL A 57 6.08 12.34 4.08
CA VAL A 57 6.75 13.50 4.70
C VAL A 57 7.75 14.12 3.73
N LEU A 58 8.59 13.30 3.10
CA LEU A 58 9.58 13.76 2.13
C LEU A 58 8.92 14.38 0.90
N LEU A 59 7.77 13.87 0.44
CA LEU A 59 6.95 14.51 -0.60
C LEU A 59 6.45 15.88 -0.17
N GLY A 60 5.95 16.01 1.06
CA GLY A 60 5.51 17.28 1.64
C GLY A 60 6.63 18.31 1.70
N GLN A 61 7.86 17.86 1.93
CA GLN A 61 9.08 18.67 1.96
C GLN A 61 9.72 18.95 0.59
N ASP A 62 9.07 18.57 -0.51
CA ASP A 62 9.63 18.71 -1.87
C ASP A 62 10.93 17.93 -2.13
N ARG A 63 11.18 16.88 -1.37
CA ARG A 63 12.39 16.08 -1.55
C ARG A 63 12.14 15.05 -2.63
N ARG A 64 13.02 15.01 -3.63
CA ARG A 64 12.95 14.08 -4.76
C ARG A 64 12.85 12.61 -4.32
N SER A 65 13.52 12.25 -3.22
CA SER A 65 13.46 10.92 -2.62
C SER A 65 12.05 10.52 -2.16
N GLY A 66 11.21 11.47 -1.78
CA GLY A 66 9.81 11.20 -1.40
C GLY A 66 9.00 10.57 -2.53
N TRP A 67 9.22 11.00 -3.78
CA TRP A 67 8.56 10.40 -4.94
C TRP A 67 8.94 8.94 -5.13
N ILE A 68 10.23 8.62 -4.99
CA ILE A 68 10.76 7.27 -5.20
C ILE A 68 10.25 6.32 -4.12
N ILE A 69 10.29 6.74 -2.85
CA ILE A 69 9.81 5.93 -1.73
C ILE A 69 8.31 5.69 -1.86
N THR A 70 7.53 6.74 -2.14
CA THR A 70 6.06 6.63 -2.29
C THR A 70 5.67 5.74 -3.47
N LEU A 71 6.41 5.83 -4.58
CA LEU A 71 6.25 4.93 -5.72
C LEU A 71 6.50 3.47 -5.32
N GLY A 72 7.63 3.19 -4.67
CA GLY A 72 8.00 1.84 -4.27
C GLY A 72 7.00 1.23 -3.29
N VAL A 73 6.59 1.99 -2.27
CA VAL A 73 5.57 1.56 -1.30
C VAL A 73 4.24 1.26 -1.98
N GLY A 74 3.77 2.16 -2.86
CA GLY A 74 2.51 1.95 -3.58
C GLY A 74 2.55 0.70 -4.47
N ILE A 75 3.67 0.44 -5.14
CA ILE A 75 3.89 -0.78 -5.92
C ILE A 75 3.86 -2.02 -5.02
N ILE A 76 4.56 -2.01 -3.88
CA ILE A 76 4.63 -3.17 -2.99
C ILE A 76 3.26 -3.52 -2.42
N TRP A 77 2.49 -2.54 -1.93
CA TRP A 77 1.11 -2.78 -1.48
C TRP A 77 0.25 -3.38 -2.58
N THR A 78 0.30 -2.78 -3.77
CA THR A 78 -0.51 -3.20 -4.92
C THR A 78 -0.15 -4.62 -5.36
N ALA A 79 1.14 -4.88 -5.59
CA ALA A 79 1.62 -6.17 -6.06
C ALA A 79 1.39 -7.26 -5.01
N GLY A 80 1.66 -6.99 -3.74
CA GLY A 80 1.42 -7.93 -2.65
C GLY A 80 -0.05 -8.38 -2.60
N ALA A 81 -0.97 -7.42 -2.57
CA ALA A 81 -2.40 -7.71 -2.52
C ALA A 81 -2.91 -8.45 -3.77
N VAL A 82 -2.45 -8.07 -4.97
CA VAL A 82 -2.85 -8.73 -6.22
C VAL A 82 -2.32 -10.16 -6.29
N LEU A 83 -1.05 -10.37 -5.93
CA LEU A 83 -0.41 -11.69 -6.04
C LEU A 83 -0.92 -12.66 -4.96
N ASP A 84 -1.11 -12.19 -3.73
CA ASP A 84 -1.53 -13.05 -2.62
C ASP A 84 -3.03 -13.36 -2.64
N HIS A 85 -3.88 -12.39 -3.03
CA HIS A 85 -5.34 -12.53 -2.91
C HIS A 85 -6.08 -12.61 -4.25
N GLY A 86 -5.47 -12.15 -5.35
CA GLY A 86 -6.11 -12.15 -6.67
C GLY A 86 -6.71 -13.51 -7.08
N PRO A 87 -5.98 -14.64 -6.96
CA PRO A 87 -6.50 -15.95 -7.32
C PRO A 87 -7.74 -16.36 -6.51
N GLU A 88 -7.74 -16.16 -5.20
CA GLU A 88 -8.86 -16.51 -4.31
C GLU A 88 -10.07 -15.61 -4.56
N ILE A 89 -9.86 -14.33 -4.82
CA ILE A 89 -10.93 -13.39 -5.17
C ILE A 89 -11.60 -13.79 -6.48
N VAL A 90 -10.82 -14.14 -7.51
CA VAL A 90 -11.34 -14.58 -8.81
C VAL A 90 -12.08 -15.92 -8.69
N ALA A 91 -11.61 -16.82 -7.82
CA ALA A 91 -12.27 -18.09 -7.52
C ALA A 91 -13.58 -17.94 -6.72
N GLY A 92 -13.87 -16.75 -6.17
CA GLY A 92 -15.12 -16.45 -5.47
C GLY A 92 -15.21 -17.02 -4.05
N ASN A 93 -14.10 -17.47 -3.47
CA ASN A 93 -14.04 -18.11 -2.15
C ASN A 93 -13.21 -17.30 -1.13
N PHE A 94 -13.12 -15.99 -1.32
CA PHE A 94 -12.28 -15.12 -0.49
C PHE A 94 -12.94 -14.77 0.86
N ARG A 95 -12.49 -15.45 1.93
CA ARG A 95 -12.65 -15.08 3.35
C ARG A 95 -14.07 -14.65 3.74
N SER A 96 -14.21 -13.51 4.44
CA SER A 96 -15.51 -12.95 4.89
C SER A 96 -16.39 -12.44 3.73
N GLY A 97 -16.01 -12.74 2.49
CA GLY A 97 -16.78 -12.46 1.29
C GLY A 97 -16.60 -11.02 0.82
N ALA A 98 -17.71 -10.36 0.48
CA ALA A 98 -17.71 -9.07 -0.21
C ALA A 98 -16.96 -7.96 0.54
N VAL A 99 -16.94 -8.00 1.88
CA VAL A 99 -16.26 -6.99 2.69
C VAL A 99 -14.74 -7.13 2.59
N SER A 100 -14.19 -8.34 2.69
CA SER A 100 -12.76 -8.60 2.48
C SER A 100 -12.33 -8.20 1.07
N VAL A 101 -13.15 -8.52 0.06
CA VAL A 101 -12.91 -8.11 -1.33
C VAL A 101 -12.87 -6.59 -1.46
N LEU A 102 -13.81 -5.86 -0.83
CA LEU A 102 -13.83 -4.41 -0.85
C LEU A 102 -12.54 -3.80 -0.28
N TRP A 103 -12.02 -4.36 0.82
CA TRP A 103 -10.76 -3.88 1.40
C TRP A 103 -9.57 -4.15 0.47
N VAL A 104 -9.45 -5.35 -0.10
CA VAL A 104 -8.37 -5.65 -1.06
C VAL A 104 -8.45 -4.75 -2.29
N VAL A 105 -9.63 -4.59 -2.89
CA VAL A 105 -9.81 -3.76 -4.09
C VAL A 105 -9.54 -2.29 -3.77
N GLY A 106 -10.03 -1.77 -2.64
CA GLY A 106 -9.78 -0.40 -2.21
C GLY A 106 -8.29 -0.13 -1.95
N LEU A 107 -7.58 -1.08 -1.35
CA LEU A 107 -6.12 -1.04 -1.19
C LEU A 107 -5.45 -0.99 -2.57
N VAL A 108 -5.77 -1.92 -3.46
CA VAL A 108 -5.13 -2.03 -4.78
C VAL A 108 -5.34 -0.75 -5.60
N VAL A 109 -6.57 -0.25 -5.66
CA VAL A 109 -6.89 0.97 -6.43
C VAL A 109 -6.17 2.18 -5.84
N SER A 110 -6.27 2.41 -4.53
CA SER A 110 -5.66 3.58 -3.89
C SER A 110 -4.13 3.57 -3.99
N GLN A 111 -3.48 2.42 -3.77
CA GLN A 111 -2.02 2.33 -3.81
C GLN A 111 -1.47 2.32 -5.25
N ALA A 112 -2.19 1.73 -6.21
CA ALA A 112 -1.83 1.83 -7.62
C ALA A 112 -1.92 3.28 -8.13
N MET A 113 -2.98 4.02 -7.75
CA MET A 113 -3.11 5.44 -8.07
C MET A 113 -2.01 6.27 -7.41
N THR A 114 -1.68 5.99 -6.14
CA THR A 114 -0.57 6.62 -5.42
C THR A 114 0.75 6.42 -6.17
N ALA A 115 1.06 5.19 -6.58
CA ALA A 115 2.24 4.85 -7.36
C ALA A 115 2.26 5.58 -8.71
N ALA A 116 1.15 5.58 -9.45
CA ALA A 116 1.07 6.25 -10.75
C ALA A 116 1.27 7.78 -10.64
N LEU A 117 0.69 8.40 -9.61
CA LEU A 117 0.88 9.83 -9.33
C LEU A 117 2.32 10.13 -8.90
N ALA A 118 2.91 9.27 -8.06
CA ALA A 118 4.28 9.42 -7.61
C ALA A 118 5.29 9.31 -8.77
N TRP A 119 5.08 8.35 -9.66
CA TRP A 119 5.86 8.19 -10.90
C TRP A 119 5.76 9.42 -11.81
N ARG A 120 4.54 9.94 -12.03
CA ARG A 120 4.33 11.16 -12.83
C ARG A 120 5.04 12.37 -12.20
N GLY A 121 4.96 12.53 -10.88
CA GLY A 121 5.64 13.59 -10.16
C GLY A 121 7.16 13.48 -10.24
N TRP A 122 7.70 12.28 -10.07
CA TRP A 122 9.13 12.01 -10.19
C TRP A 122 9.69 12.37 -11.57
N ARG A 123 9.03 11.94 -12.65
CA ARG A 123 9.46 12.26 -14.03
C ARG A 123 9.50 13.77 -14.27
N ARG A 124 8.49 14.51 -13.81
CA ARG A 124 8.44 15.97 -13.93
C ARG A 124 9.53 16.66 -13.12
N SER A 125 9.92 16.11 -11.97
CA SER A 125 11.02 16.66 -11.16
C SER A 125 12.42 16.47 -11.78
N SER A 126 12.52 15.75 -12.90
CA SER A 126 13.78 15.43 -13.60
C SER A 126 14.08 16.33 -14.78
N HIS A 127 13.12 17.15 -15.18
CA HIS A 127 13.24 18.12 -16.27
C HIS A 127 12.93 19.51 -15.70
N PRO A 128 13.91 20.17 -15.08
CA PRO A 128 13.78 21.57 -14.66
C PRO A 128 13.69 22.52 -15.85
#